data_AF-A0A8F4STC8-F1
#
_entry.id   AF-A0A8F4STC8-F1
#
_cell.length_a   1.000
_cell.length_b   1.000
_cell.length_c   1.000
_cell.angle_alpha   90.00
_cell.angle_beta   90.00
_cell.angle_gamma   90.00
#
_symmetry.space_group_name_H-M   'P 1'
#
loop_
_entity.id
_entity.type
_entity.pdbx_description
1 polymer ?
#
loop_
_entity_poly.entity_id
_entity_poly.type
_entity_poly.pdbx_seq_one_letter_code
_entity_poly.pdbx_strand_id
1 'polypeptide(L)'
;RRSVSPFVLVASVAVFLTATANLTFFDKISQTYPIADNLGFVLTIAVVLFGAMLLITTLLSSYRYVLKPVLILLLIMGAVTSYFTDTYGTVYDTTMLQNALQTDQAETKDLLNAAFIMRIIGLGVLPSLLVAFVKVDYPTWGKGLMRRLGLIVASLALILL
;
A
#
# COMPACT_ATOMS: atom_id res chain seq x y z
N ARG A 1 -8.84 14.38 22.56
CA ARG A 1 -8.46 13.20 21.73
C ARG A 1 -9.02 13.42 20.33
N ARG A 2 -8.19 13.73 19.32
CA ARG A 2 -8.66 13.92 17.93
C ARG A 2 -9.06 12.56 17.37
N SER A 3 -10.31 12.40 16.99
CA SER A 3 -10.79 11.23 16.25
C SER A 3 -10.60 11.45 14.76
N VAL A 4 -10.29 10.37 14.05
CA VAL A 4 -10.04 10.42 12.60
C VAL A 4 -11.17 9.73 11.87
N SER A 5 -11.58 10.29 10.73
CA SER A 5 -12.57 9.64 9.87
C SER A 5 -11.97 8.40 9.20
N PRO A 6 -12.70 7.27 9.08
CA PRO A 6 -12.19 6.06 8.43
C PRO A 6 -11.69 6.33 7.00
N PHE A 7 -12.31 7.27 6.29
CA PHE A 7 -11.93 7.65 4.92
C PHE A 7 -10.56 8.32 4.84
N VAL A 8 -10.27 9.21 5.79
CA VAL A 8 -8.97 9.86 5.87
C VAL A 8 -7.88 8.84 6.21
N LEU A 9 -8.19 7.90 7.09
CA LEU A 9 -7.27 6.81 7.45
C LEU A 9 -6.96 5.91 6.24
N VAL A 10 -7.99 5.50 5.49
CA VAL A 10 -7.83 4.71 4.26
C VAL A 10 -7.00 5.46 3.22
N ALA A 11 -7.33 6.74 2.96
CA ALA A 11 -6.58 7.55 2.00
C ALA A 11 -5.11 7.76 2.44
N SER A 12 -4.87 7.96 3.74
CA SER A 12 -3.50 8.10 4.27
C SER A 12 -2.68 6.84 4.07
N VAL A 13 -3.27 5.66 4.31
CA VAL A 13 -2.60 4.37 4.06
C VAL A 13 -2.36 4.15 2.57
N ALA A 14 -3.31 4.52 1.70
CA ALA A 14 -3.13 4.42 0.25
C ALA A 14 -1.98 5.31 -0.26
N VAL A 15 -1.89 6.56 0.21
CA VAL A 15 -0.75 7.46 -0.10
C VAL A 15 0.55 6.85 0.40
N PHE A 16 0.57 6.37 1.66
CA PHE A 16 1.75 5.77 2.25
C PHE A 16 2.24 4.56 1.44
N LEU A 17 1.37 3.60 1.14
CA LEU A 17 1.70 2.42 0.34
C LEU A 17 2.19 2.81 -1.06
N THR A 18 1.55 3.78 -1.70
CA THR A 18 1.98 4.27 -3.02
C THR A 18 3.40 4.81 -2.95
N ALA A 19 3.69 5.68 -1.98
CA ALA A 19 5.00 6.32 -1.86
C ALA A 19 6.11 5.36 -1.40
N THR A 20 5.83 4.45 -0.46
CA THR A 20 6.89 3.68 0.20
C THR A 20 7.04 2.26 -0.33
N ALA A 21 5.95 1.63 -0.78
CA ALA A 21 5.96 0.24 -1.21
C ALA A 21 6.23 0.06 -2.73
N ASN A 22 6.40 1.16 -3.47
CA ASN A 22 6.56 1.15 -4.93
C ASN A 22 7.79 1.92 -5.41
N LEU A 23 8.87 1.98 -4.60
CA LEU A 23 10.07 2.75 -4.94
C LEU A 23 10.76 2.23 -6.21
N THR A 24 11.01 0.92 -6.30
CA THR A 24 11.59 0.30 -7.50
C THR A 24 10.73 0.52 -8.75
N PHE A 25 9.41 0.59 -8.60
CA PHE A 25 8.52 0.91 -9.72
C PHE A 25 8.78 2.32 -10.24
N PHE A 26 8.83 3.32 -9.34
CA PHE A 26 9.14 4.71 -9.74
C PHE A 26 10.55 4.86 -10.31
N ASP A 27 11.53 4.15 -9.75
CA ASP A 27 12.90 4.14 -10.26
C ASP A 27 12.94 3.62 -11.71
N LYS A 28 12.35 2.46 -11.99
CA LYS A 28 12.25 1.91 -13.35
C LYS A 28 11.51 2.81 -14.33
N ILE A 29 10.43 3.47 -13.88
CA ILE A 29 9.72 4.45 -14.71
C ILE A 29 10.62 5.64 -15.03
N SER A 30 11.35 6.17 -14.05
CA SER A 30 12.24 7.32 -14.24
C SER A 30 13.46 7.01 -15.13
N GLN A 31 13.93 5.76 -15.13
CA GLN A 31 14.99 5.29 -16.03
C GLN A 31 14.50 5.11 -17.47
N THR A 32 13.25 4.67 -17.64
CA THR A 32 12.65 4.47 -18.98
C THR A 32 12.15 5.78 -19.58
N TYR A 33 11.60 6.66 -18.74
CA TYR A 33 11.04 7.97 -19.09
C TYR A 33 11.69 9.03 -18.20
N PRO A 34 12.81 9.64 -18.65
CA PRO A 34 13.49 10.67 -17.88
C PRO A 34 12.54 11.80 -17.48
N ILE A 35 12.53 12.13 -16.18
CA ILE A 35 11.59 13.09 -15.58
C ILE A 35 11.71 14.47 -16.22
N ALA A 36 12.91 14.86 -16.65
CA ALA A 36 13.17 16.16 -17.29
C ALA A 36 12.26 16.42 -18.51
N ASP A 37 12.04 15.38 -19.32
CA ASP A 37 11.27 15.49 -20.57
C ASP A 37 9.84 14.96 -20.44
N ASN A 38 9.58 14.12 -19.42
CA ASN A 38 8.32 13.37 -19.28
C ASN A 38 7.62 13.60 -17.94
N LEU A 39 7.84 14.75 -17.29
CA LEU A 39 7.29 15.06 -15.96
C LEU A 39 5.77 14.82 -15.87
N GLY A 40 5.02 15.26 -16.88
CA GLY A 40 3.56 15.06 -16.93
C GLY A 40 3.17 13.58 -16.92
N PHE A 41 3.84 12.76 -17.72
CA PHE A 41 3.59 11.32 -17.80
C PHE A 41 3.93 10.60 -16.48
N VAL A 42 5.09 10.91 -15.89
CA VAL A 42 5.51 10.31 -14.61
C VAL A 42 4.54 10.68 -13.48
N LEU A 43 4.07 11.94 -13.44
CA LEU A 43 3.07 12.36 -12.48
C LEU A 43 1.73 11.65 -12.69
N THR A 44 1.26 11.52 -13.94
CA THR A 44 0.01 10.78 -14.23
C THR A 44 0.12 9.33 -13.78
N ILE A 45 1.24 8.65 -14.04
CA ILE A 45 1.46 7.28 -13.54
C ILE A 45 1.38 7.21 -12.01
N ALA A 46 2.01 8.16 -11.30
CA ALA A 46 1.94 8.20 -9.85
C ALA A 46 0.51 8.39 -9.34
N VAL A 47 -0.27 9.25 -10.01
CA VAL A 47 -1.68 9.51 -9.71
C VAL A 47 -2.55 8.27 -9.98
N VAL A 48 -2.35 7.60 -11.10
CA VAL A 48 -3.06 6.36 -11.46
C VAL A 48 -2.75 5.26 -10.44
N LEU A 49 -1.48 5.08 -10.05
CA LEU A 49 -1.08 4.11 -9.03
C LEU A 49 -1.70 4.44 -7.67
N PHE A 50 -1.73 5.72 -7.28
CA PHE A 50 -2.43 6.16 -6.07
C PHE A 50 -3.93 5.86 -6.15
N GLY A 51 -4.57 6.12 -7.29
CA GLY A 51 -5.98 5.78 -7.54
C GLY A 51 -6.24 4.28 -7.36
N ALA A 52 -5.38 3.43 -7.92
CA ALA A 52 -5.48 1.98 -7.76
C ALA A 52 -5.34 1.54 -6.28
N MET A 53 -4.35 2.08 -5.57
CA MET A 53 -4.15 1.77 -4.14
C MET A 53 -5.33 2.27 -3.28
N LEU A 54 -5.87 3.45 -3.60
CA LEU A 54 -7.05 4.00 -2.93
C LEU A 54 -8.29 3.13 -3.16
N LEU A 55 -8.49 2.65 -4.39
CA LEU A 55 -9.58 1.75 -4.73
C LEU A 55 -9.48 0.44 -3.94
N ILE A 56 -8.32 -0.24 -3.99
CA ILE A 56 -8.08 -1.50 -3.29
C ILE A 56 -8.31 -1.34 -1.79
N THR A 57 -7.65 -0.36 -1.17
CA THR A 57 -7.78 -0.12 0.28
C THR A 57 -9.21 0.23 0.69
N THR A 58 -9.96 0.97 -0.14
CA THR A 58 -11.37 1.29 0.10
C THR A 58 -12.27 0.06 0.01
N LEU A 59 -12.10 -0.77 -1.02
CA LEU A 59 -12.91 -1.97 -1.24
C LEU A 59 -12.70 -3.00 -0.12
N LEU A 60 -11.45 -3.30 0.23
CA LEU A 60 -11.15 -4.30 1.26
C LEU A 60 -11.49 -3.78 2.68
N SER A 61 -11.48 -2.46 2.91
CA SER A 61 -11.76 -1.85 4.23
C SER A 61 -13.22 -1.42 4.38
N SER A 62 -14.15 -2.13 3.74
CA SER A 62 -15.57 -1.75 3.65
C SER A 62 -16.33 -1.84 4.98
N TYR A 63 -15.84 -2.64 5.94
CA TYR A 63 -16.57 -2.93 7.18
C TYR A 63 -15.83 -2.45 8.44
N ARG A 64 -16.58 -2.00 9.47
CA ARG A 64 -16.02 -1.34 10.67
C ARG A 64 -15.03 -2.21 11.47
N TYR A 65 -15.23 -3.52 11.49
CA TYR A 65 -14.37 -4.45 12.21
C TYR A 65 -13.21 -4.96 11.34
N VAL A 66 -13.33 -4.83 10.02
CA VAL A 66 -12.35 -5.30 9.03
C VAL A 66 -11.36 -4.21 8.64
N LEU A 67 -11.75 -2.94 8.75
CA LEU A 67 -10.93 -1.79 8.35
C LEU A 67 -9.52 -1.81 8.97
N LYS A 68 -9.40 -1.93 10.28
CA LYS A 68 -8.08 -1.92 10.93
C LYS A 68 -7.24 -3.14 10.58
N PRO A 69 -7.75 -4.39 10.72
CA PRO A 69 -6.99 -5.58 10.34
C PRO A 69 -6.50 -5.55 8.89
N VAL A 70 -7.36 -5.15 7.93
CA VAL A 70 -6.98 -5.09 6.52
C VAL A 70 -5.89 -4.05 6.27
N LEU A 71 -6.01 -2.84 6.80
CA LEU A 71 -4.99 -1.82 6.60
C LEU A 71 -3.64 -2.23 7.21
N ILE A 72 -3.65 -2.86 8.38
CA ILE A 72 -2.45 -3.41 9.03
C ILE A 72 -1.82 -4.50 8.15
N LEU A 73 -2.63 -5.45 7.66
CA LEU A 73 -2.14 -6.51 6.77
C LEU A 73 -1.54 -5.92 5.49
N LEU A 74 -2.19 -4.93 4.86
CA LEU A 74 -1.67 -4.28 3.66
C LEU A 74 -0.35 -3.55 3.92
N LEU A 75 -0.20 -2.88 5.07
CA LEU A 75 1.06 -2.21 5.45
C LEU A 75 2.20 -3.20 5.67
N ILE A 76 1.95 -4.30 6.39
CA ILE A 76 2.96 -5.33 6.62
C ILE A 76 3.33 -6.02 5.32
N MET A 77 2.33 -6.45 4.53
CA MET A 77 2.57 -7.08 3.22
C MET A 77 3.33 -6.12 2.30
N GLY A 78 2.93 -4.86 2.22
CA GLY A 78 3.63 -3.85 1.40
C GLY A 78 5.09 -3.66 1.83
N ALA A 79 5.39 -3.64 3.13
CA ALA A 79 6.76 -3.54 3.61
C ALA A 79 7.61 -4.78 3.27
N VAL A 80 7.02 -5.98 3.41
CA VAL A 80 7.68 -7.25 3.05
C VAL A 80 7.91 -7.30 1.55
N THR A 81 6.87 -7.12 0.73
CA THR A 81 6.97 -7.29 -0.72
C THR A 81 7.87 -6.24 -1.35
N SER A 82 7.75 -4.97 -0.93
CA SER A 82 8.63 -3.92 -1.41
C SER A 82 10.09 -4.16 -1.03
N TYR A 83 10.40 -4.70 0.15
CA TYR A 83 11.78 -5.04 0.50
C TYR A 83 12.38 -6.06 -0.47
N PHE A 84 11.64 -7.12 -0.79
CA PHE A 84 12.12 -8.14 -1.70
C PHE A 84 12.30 -7.62 -3.13
N THR A 85 11.36 -6.78 -3.59
CA THR A 85 11.49 -6.12 -4.89
C THR A 85 12.66 -5.12 -4.91
N ASP A 86 12.81 -4.29 -3.87
CA ASP A 86 13.85 -3.26 -3.79
C ASP A 86 15.26 -3.85 -3.63
N THR A 87 15.40 -4.98 -2.91
CA THR A 87 16.71 -5.57 -2.58
C THR A 87 17.13 -6.65 -3.57
N TYR A 88 16.19 -7.49 -4.00
CA TYR A 88 16.48 -8.66 -4.84
C TYR A 88 15.89 -8.56 -6.25
N GLY A 89 15.18 -7.47 -6.57
CA GLY A 89 14.52 -7.32 -7.86
C GLY A 89 13.35 -8.30 -8.06
N THR A 90 12.84 -8.90 -6.98
CA THR A 90 11.77 -9.90 -7.04
C THR A 90 10.53 -9.35 -7.72
N VAL A 91 10.07 -10.05 -8.77
CA VAL A 91 8.80 -9.79 -9.45
C VAL A 91 7.81 -10.87 -9.02
N TYR A 92 6.70 -10.46 -8.44
CA TYR A 92 5.68 -11.40 -7.93
C TYR A 92 4.83 -11.95 -9.08
N ASP A 93 5.15 -13.17 -9.51
CA ASP A 93 4.35 -13.98 -10.43
C ASP A 93 3.91 -15.30 -9.77
N THR A 94 3.23 -16.16 -10.54
CA THR A 94 2.77 -17.46 -10.03
C THR A 94 3.92 -18.38 -9.63
N THR A 95 5.08 -18.26 -10.28
CA THR A 95 6.26 -19.07 -9.96
C THR A 95 6.89 -18.63 -8.64
N MET A 96 7.00 -17.32 -8.39
CA MET A 96 7.48 -16.79 -7.11
C MET A 96 6.55 -17.17 -5.96
N LEU A 97 5.23 -17.17 -6.17
CA LEU A 97 4.29 -17.63 -5.15
C LEU A 97 4.44 -19.13 -4.86
N GLN A 98 4.62 -19.96 -5.88
CA GLN A 98 4.89 -21.39 -5.70
C GLN A 98 6.20 -21.63 -4.96
N ASN A 99 7.27 -20.93 -5.38
CA ASN A 99 8.57 -21.01 -4.73
C ASN A 99 8.46 -20.61 -3.27
N ALA A 100 7.82 -19.48 -2.94
CA ALA A 100 7.65 -19.02 -1.57
C ALA A 100 6.88 -20.02 -0.68
N LEU A 101 5.93 -20.77 -1.25
CA LEU A 101 5.20 -21.83 -0.55
C LEU A 101 6.00 -23.13 -0.39
N GLN A 102 6.94 -23.39 -1.31
CA GLN A 102 7.78 -24.59 -1.34
C GLN A 102 9.17 -24.37 -0.71
N THR A 103 9.51 -23.14 -0.32
CA THR A 103 10.87 -22.76 0.08
C THR A 103 11.31 -23.51 1.34
N ASP A 104 12.54 -24.03 1.31
CA ASP A 104 13.20 -24.67 2.46
C ASP A 104 13.71 -23.61 3.46
N GLN A 105 13.61 -23.89 4.76
CA GLN A 105 14.12 -22.99 5.81
C GLN A 105 15.63 -22.70 5.67
N ALA A 106 16.39 -23.57 5.01
CA ALA A 106 17.80 -23.35 4.72
C ALA A 106 18.04 -22.19 3.73
N GLU A 107 17.16 -21.99 2.73
CA GLU A 107 17.29 -20.93 1.73
C GLU A 107 16.84 -19.56 2.25
N THR A 108 16.00 -19.52 3.29
CA THR A 108 15.39 -18.27 3.77
C THR A 108 16.22 -17.53 4.82
N LYS A 109 17.21 -18.19 5.45
CA LYS A 109 17.99 -17.59 6.56
C LYS A 109 18.80 -16.37 6.14
N ASP A 110 19.39 -16.40 4.95
CA ASP A 110 20.17 -15.28 4.43
C ASP A 110 19.28 -14.11 3.98
N LEU A 111 17.98 -14.36 3.75
CA LEU A 111 16.99 -13.34 3.41
C LEU A 111 16.54 -12.54 4.65
N LEU A 112 16.58 -13.15 5.84
CA LEU A 112 16.20 -12.54 7.12
C LEU A 112 17.37 -11.78 7.75
N ASN A 113 17.87 -10.77 7.07
CA ASN A 113 18.95 -9.93 7.58
C ASN A 113 18.45 -8.74 8.43
N ALA A 114 19.37 -7.99 9.04
CA ALA A 114 19.01 -6.83 9.85
C ALA A 114 18.29 -5.72 9.06
N ALA A 115 18.59 -5.55 7.77
CA ALA A 115 17.96 -4.56 6.92
C ALA A 115 16.47 -4.89 6.68
N PHE A 116 16.15 -6.17 6.47
CA PHE A 116 14.78 -6.66 6.37
C PHE A 116 13.97 -6.32 7.64
N ILE A 117 14.53 -6.62 8.81
CA ILE A 117 13.88 -6.34 10.10
C ILE A 117 13.67 -4.84 10.28
N MET A 118 14.67 -4.01 9.99
CA MET A 118 14.54 -2.55 10.07
C MET A 118 13.47 -2.01 9.11
N ARG A 119 13.40 -2.52 7.88
CA ARG A 119 12.39 -2.13 6.88
C ARG A 119 10.98 -2.49 7.37
N ILE A 120 10.78 -3.70 7.87
CA ILE A 120 9.49 -4.14 8.40
C ILE A 120 9.08 -3.32 9.61
N ILE A 121 9.99 -3.09 10.56
CA ILE A 121 9.67 -2.28 11.74
C ILE A 121 9.31 -0.86 11.31
N GLY A 122 10.13 -0.26 10.45
CA GLY A 122 9.97 1.12 9.98
C GLY A 122 8.71 1.38 9.18
N LEU A 123 8.43 0.54 8.18
CA LEU A 123 7.38 0.78 7.17
C LEU A 123 6.19 -0.18 7.27
N GLY A 124 6.29 -1.25 8.05
CA GLY A 124 5.19 -2.17 8.31
C GLY A 124 4.61 -1.99 9.71
N VAL A 125 5.41 -2.27 10.75
CA VAL A 125 4.95 -2.32 12.15
C VAL A 125 4.61 -0.94 12.69
N LEU A 126 5.50 0.05 12.56
CA LEU A 126 5.25 1.40 13.06
C LEU A 126 3.96 2.02 12.49
N PRO A 127 3.74 2.07 11.16
CA PRO A 127 2.48 2.60 10.62
C PRO A 127 1.28 1.72 10.99
N SER A 128 1.44 0.40 11.13
CA SER A 128 0.38 -0.50 11.60
C SER A 128 -0.03 -0.20 13.04
N LEU A 129 0.92 0.10 13.93
CA LEU A 129 0.63 0.51 15.32
C LEU A 129 -0.10 1.85 15.34
N LEU A 130 0.27 2.80 14.49
CA LEU A 130 -0.47 4.06 14.34
C LEU A 130 -1.93 3.79 13.94
N VAL A 131 -2.18 2.93 12.95
CA VAL A 131 -3.54 2.52 12.53
C VAL A 131 -4.29 1.82 13.68
N ALA A 132 -3.61 0.95 14.44
CA ALA A 132 -4.21 0.23 15.56
C ALA A 132 -4.66 1.17 16.68
N PHE A 133 -3.84 2.16 17.06
CA PHE A 133 -4.10 3.06 18.17
C PHE A 133 -4.97 4.27 17.82
N VAL A 134 -5.11 4.62 16.54
CA VAL A 134 -6.01 5.71 16.10
C VAL A 134 -7.45 5.40 16.47
N LYS A 135 -8.13 6.38 17.08
CA LYS A 135 -9.58 6.32 17.31
C LYS A 135 -10.30 6.71 16.03
N VAL A 136 -11.13 5.79 15.53
CA VAL A 136 -11.89 5.95 14.29
C VAL A 136 -13.34 6.25 14.63
N ASP A 137 -13.84 7.39 14.19
CA ASP A 137 -15.23 7.79 14.35
C ASP A 137 -16.03 7.39 13.10
N TYR A 138 -16.87 6.38 13.26
CA TYR A 138 -17.67 5.85 12.17
C TYR A 138 -18.93 6.71 11.96
N PRO A 139 -19.18 7.19 10.73
CA PRO A 139 -20.40 7.91 10.40
C PRO A 139 -21.62 6.99 10.45
N THR A 140 -22.82 7.58 10.49
CA THR A 140 -24.09 6.86 10.30
C THR A 140 -24.11 6.12 8.96
N TRP A 141 -24.86 5.02 8.89
CA TRP A 141 -24.80 4.06 7.77
C TRP A 141 -24.94 4.71 6.39
N GLY A 142 -25.93 5.61 6.21
CA GLY A 142 -26.13 6.34 4.95
C GLY A 142 -25.00 7.31 4.59
N LYS A 143 -24.52 8.12 5.54
CA LYS A 143 -23.37 9.02 5.33
C LYS A 143 -22.08 8.23 5.07
N GLY A 144 -21.94 7.07 5.69
CA GLY A 144 -20.85 6.15 5.48
C GLY A 144 -20.83 5.60 4.06
N LEU A 145 -21.98 5.10 3.59
CA LEU A 145 -22.11 4.57 2.23
C LEU A 145 -21.84 5.65 1.17
N MET A 146 -22.42 6.84 1.32
CA MET A 146 -22.21 7.94 0.37
C MET A 146 -20.73 8.33 0.26
N ARG A 147 -20.02 8.43 1.39
CA ARG A 147 -18.59 8.75 1.39
C ARG A 147 -17.72 7.64 0.80
N ARG A 148 -18.11 6.37 0.98
CA ARG A 148 -17.44 5.22 0.33
C ARG A 148 -17.60 5.25 -1.18
N LEU A 149 -18.83 5.46 -1.65
CA LEU A 149 -19.11 5.61 -3.08
C LEU A 149 -18.33 6.79 -3.66
N GLY A 150 -18.26 7.91 -2.93
CA GLY A 150 -17.43 9.05 -3.31
C GLY A 150 -15.95 8.69 -3.46
N LEU A 151 -15.37 7.92 -2.55
CA LEU A 151 -13.98 7.44 -2.67
C LEU A 151 -13.79 6.48 -3.86
N ILE A 152 -14.74 5.57 -4.10
CA ILE A 152 -14.66 4.65 -5.24
C ILE A 152 -14.68 5.45 -6.54
N VAL A 153 -15.65 6.37 -6.69
CA VAL A 153 -15.73 7.24 -7.87
C VAL A 153 -14.47 8.08 -8.03
N ALA A 154 -13.98 8.69 -6.94
CA ALA A 154 -12.73 9.45 -6.99
C ALA A 154 -11.55 8.58 -7.43
N SER A 155 -11.40 7.36 -6.88
CA SER A 155 -10.33 6.45 -7.25
C SER A 155 -10.40 6.01 -8.72
N LEU A 156 -11.60 5.74 -9.25
CA LEU A 156 -11.80 5.41 -10.66
C LEU A 156 -11.50 6.62 -11.57
N ALA A 157 -11.90 7.83 -11.16
CA ALA A 157 -11.57 9.05 -11.90
C ALA A 157 -10.05 9.27 -11.98
N LEU A 158 -9.31 8.99 -10.90
CA LEU A 158 -7.84 9.07 -10.90
C LEU A 158 -7.19 8.00 -11.78
N ILE A 159 -7.78 6.81 -11.89
CA ILE A 159 -7.29 5.72 -12.76
C ILE A 159 -7.53 6.01 -14.23
N LEU A 160 -8.61 6.74 -14.56
CA LEU A 160 -9.00 7.06 -15.94
C LEU A 160 -8.35 8.36 -16.48
N LEU A 161 -7.46 8.98 -15.70
CA LEU A 161 -6.77 10.23 -16.04
C LEU A 161 -5.67 10.00 -17.08
#